data_AF-A0A142WX10-F1
#
_entry.id   AF-A0A142WX10-F1
#
_cell.length_a   1.000
_cell.length_b   1.000
_cell.length_c   1.000
_cell.angle_alpha   90.00
_cell.angle_beta   90.00
_cell.angle_gamma   90.00
#
_symmetry.space_group_name_H-M   'P 1'
#
loop_
_entity.id
_entity.type
_entity.pdbx_description
1 polymer ?
#
loop_
_entity_poly.entity_id
_entity_poly.type
_entity_poly.pdbx_seq_one_letter_code
_entity_poly.pdbx_strand_id
1 'polypeptide(L)'
;MPDSSQHDGSAEILRRWYELGRKFLAAYPEGRTPHGAIPAFAAENGVSLDEVQKAKRFRQLFTERDFRMITTPKRGTPLGWGIVRKLLSVGDRSERMKIAKAAIADGMTVSAVSEHIGGKYQRTNPRGAGRKAKRASSDSEWWVRVDRKSTAWLQTVDDRINDVADPASPALGGAIEESLSRMSVMMLRLQKALSRNASPSV
;
A
#
# COMPACT_ATOMS: atom_id res chain seq x y z
N MET A 1 -4.86 22.68 20.81
CA MET A 1 -6.03 21.82 21.06
C MET A 1 -6.34 21.10 19.75
N PRO A 2 -5.94 19.83 19.57
CA PRO A 2 -6.25 19.09 18.35
C PRO A 2 -7.75 18.82 18.25
N ASP A 3 -8.29 19.08 17.06
CA ASP A 3 -9.70 18.95 16.69
C ASP A 3 -10.19 17.50 16.88
N SER A 4 -11.10 17.30 17.82
CA SER A 4 -11.58 15.97 18.23
C SER A 4 -12.55 15.34 17.23
N SER A 5 -13.02 16.09 16.23
CA SER A 5 -14.04 15.67 15.28
C SER A 5 -13.54 14.70 14.18
N GLN A 6 -12.22 14.65 13.92
CA GLN A 6 -11.64 13.73 12.93
C GLN A 6 -11.50 12.28 13.44
N HIS A 7 -11.59 12.05 14.76
CA HIS A 7 -11.35 10.74 15.35
C HIS A 7 -12.57 9.81 15.33
N ASP A 8 -13.78 10.37 15.36
CA ASP A 8 -15.02 9.57 15.44
C ASP A 8 -15.24 8.70 14.20
N GLY A 9 -14.97 9.23 13.00
CA GLY A 9 -15.07 8.45 11.76
C GLY A 9 -14.08 7.30 11.69
N SER A 10 -12.92 7.42 12.33
CA SER A 10 -11.88 6.38 12.30
C SER A 10 -12.27 5.15 13.11
N ALA A 11 -12.91 5.33 14.27
CA ALA A 11 -13.35 4.24 15.13
C ALA A 11 -14.50 3.45 14.50
N GLU A 12 -15.42 4.14 13.82
CA GLU A 12 -16.54 3.51 13.12
C GLU A 12 -16.06 2.66 11.93
N ILE A 13 -15.11 3.19 11.13
CA ILE A 13 -14.47 2.43 10.05
C ILE A 13 -13.81 1.16 10.62
N LEU A 14 -13.05 1.28 11.70
CA LEU A 14 -12.41 0.13 12.33
C LEU A 14 -13.43 -0.91 12.81
N ARG A 15 -14.53 -0.46 13.41
CA ARG A 15 -15.62 -1.35 13.84
C ARG A 15 -16.25 -2.08 12.66
N ARG A 16 -16.59 -1.37 11.57
CA ARG A 16 -17.14 -1.97 10.35
C ARG A 16 -16.22 -3.05 9.80
N TRP A 17 -14.92 -2.78 9.76
CA TRP A 17 -13.92 -3.72 9.23
C TRP A 17 -13.73 -4.93 10.14
N TYR A 18 -13.72 -4.73 11.45
CA TYR A 18 -13.63 -5.81 12.43
C TYR A 18 -14.84 -6.75 12.33
N GLU A 19 -16.04 -6.16 12.25
CA GLU A 19 -17.31 -6.89 12.11
C GLU A 19 -17.41 -7.64 10.79
N LEU A 20 -17.02 -7.02 9.68
CA LEU A 20 -16.98 -7.68 8.37
C LEU A 20 -16.04 -8.89 8.39
N GLY A 21 -14.84 -8.74 8.98
CA GLY A 21 -13.89 -9.84 9.15
C GLY A 21 -14.42 -10.94 10.07
N ARG A 22 -15.14 -10.58 11.13
CA ARG A 22 -15.79 -11.54 12.05
C ARG A 22 -16.87 -12.34 11.33
N LYS A 23 -17.76 -11.68 10.58
CA LYS A 23 -18.79 -12.35 9.76
C LYS A 23 -18.16 -13.30 8.75
N PHE A 24 -17.11 -12.85 8.06
CA PHE A 24 -16.40 -13.68 7.10
C PHE A 24 -15.81 -14.95 7.74
N LEU A 25 -15.11 -14.82 8.87
CA LEU A 25 -14.51 -15.97 9.55
C LEU A 25 -15.54 -16.88 10.21
N ALA A 26 -16.72 -16.36 10.57
CA ALA A 26 -17.84 -17.17 11.06
C ALA A 26 -18.49 -18.00 9.94
N ALA A 27 -18.64 -17.42 8.74
CA ALA A 27 -19.17 -18.13 7.57
C ALA A 27 -18.17 -19.15 7.00
N TYR A 28 -16.87 -18.87 7.13
CA TYR A 28 -15.79 -19.71 6.59
C TYR A 28 -14.72 -20.02 7.66
N PRO A 29 -15.06 -20.84 8.68
CA PRO A 29 -14.13 -21.19 9.77
C PRO A 29 -13.01 -22.14 9.28
N GLU A 30 -11.79 -21.60 9.24
CA GLU A 30 -10.46 -22.24 9.11
C GLU A 30 -10.10 -23.23 7.97
N GLY A 31 -8.79 -23.32 7.69
CA GLY A 31 -8.13 -24.27 6.78
C GLY A 31 -7.77 -23.69 5.41
N ARG A 32 -8.76 -23.58 4.53
CA ARG A 32 -8.64 -22.94 3.21
C ARG A 32 -9.94 -22.23 2.90
N THR A 33 -9.86 -20.91 2.74
CA THR A 33 -10.96 -20.16 2.16
C THR A 33 -11.26 -20.77 0.78
N PRO A 34 -12.49 -21.29 0.55
CA PRO A 34 -12.85 -21.90 -0.72
C PRO A 34 -12.56 -20.93 -1.88
N HIS A 35 -12.18 -21.49 -3.03
CA HIS A 35 -12.00 -20.66 -4.22
C HIS A 35 -13.33 -19.96 -4.54
N GLY A 36 -13.30 -18.64 -4.75
CA GLY A 36 -14.51 -17.84 -4.98
C GLY A 36 -15.24 -17.36 -3.71
N ALA A 37 -14.90 -17.82 -2.50
CA ALA A 37 -15.61 -17.40 -1.27
C ALA A 37 -15.45 -15.90 -0.98
N ILE A 38 -14.27 -15.31 -1.24
CA ILE A 38 -14.06 -13.87 -1.07
C ILE A 38 -14.90 -13.06 -2.08
N PRO A 39 -14.86 -13.35 -3.41
CA PRO A 39 -15.78 -12.73 -4.36
C PRO A 39 -17.26 -12.86 -4.03
N ALA A 40 -17.73 -14.06 -3.67
CA ALA A 40 -19.13 -14.29 -3.32
C ALA A 40 -19.55 -13.45 -2.10
N PHE A 41 -18.75 -13.48 -1.04
CA PHE A 41 -19.02 -12.72 0.18
C PHE A 41 -18.95 -11.20 -0.06
N ALA A 42 -18.03 -10.75 -0.92
CA ALA A 42 -17.90 -9.35 -1.30
C ALA A 42 -19.16 -8.85 -2.01
N ALA A 43 -19.67 -9.63 -2.99
CA ALA A 43 -20.90 -9.33 -3.70
C ALA A 43 -22.12 -9.32 -2.76
N GLU A 44 -22.24 -10.31 -1.88
CA GLU A 44 -23.34 -10.42 -0.91
C GLU A 44 -23.41 -9.24 0.07
N ASN A 45 -22.25 -8.70 0.46
CA ASN A 45 -22.16 -7.60 1.42
C ASN A 45 -21.99 -6.21 0.77
N GLY A 46 -22.01 -6.12 -0.56
CA GLY A 46 -21.85 -4.85 -1.29
C GLY A 46 -20.50 -4.15 -1.02
N VAL A 47 -19.43 -4.93 -0.88
CA VAL A 47 -18.07 -4.42 -0.59
C VAL A 47 -17.07 -4.92 -1.64
N SER A 48 -15.92 -4.28 -1.73
CA SER A 48 -14.86 -4.70 -2.65
C SER A 48 -14.11 -5.95 -2.15
N LEU A 49 -13.50 -6.69 -3.08
CA LEU A 49 -12.64 -7.84 -2.78
C LEU A 49 -11.51 -7.48 -1.81
N ASP A 50 -10.91 -6.32 -2.00
CA ASP A 50 -9.79 -5.81 -1.20
C ASP A 50 -10.23 -5.48 0.24
N GLU A 51 -11.42 -4.90 0.42
CA GLU A 51 -11.99 -4.66 1.76
C GLU A 51 -12.19 -5.96 2.53
N VAL A 52 -12.77 -6.99 1.90
CA VAL A 52 -12.96 -8.30 2.54
C VAL A 52 -11.63 -8.92 2.93
N GLN A 53 -10.63 -8.87 2.04
CA GLN A 53 -9.28 -9.41 2.35
C GLN A 53 -8.64 -8.71 3.54
N LYS A 54 -8.71 -7.38 3.58
CA LYS A 54 -8.13 -6.62 4.69
C LYS A 54 -8.92 -6.79 5.98
N ALA A 55 -10.26 -6.84 5.92
CA ALA A 55 -11.12 -7.10 7.08
C ALA A 55 -10.87 -8.48 7.67
N LYS A 56 -10.77 -9.51 6.81
CA LYS A 56 -10.37 -10.87 7.20
C LYS A 56 -9.02 -10.85 7.91
N ARG A 57 -7.99 -10.25 7.30
CA ARG A 57 -6.65 -10.17 7.89
C ARG A 57 -6.65 -9.41 9.22
N PHE A 58 -7.42 -8.33 9.31
CA PHE A 58 -7.56 -7.56 10.54
C PHE A 58 -8.14 -8.40 11.67
N ARG A 59 -9.24 -9.10 11.43
CA ARG A 59 -9.86 -9.98 12.43
C ARG A 59 -8.96 -11.16 12.82
N GLN A 60 -8.21 -11.74 11.89
CA GLN A 60 -7.25 -12.81 12.17
C GLN A 60 -6.12 -12.35 13.10
N LEU A 61 -5.65 -11.10 12.96
CA LEU A 61 -4.52 -10.58 13.72
C LEU A 61 -4.89 -9.88 15.03
N PHE A 62 -6.13 -9.42 15.17
CA PHE A 62 -6.63 -8.70 16.35
C PHE A 62 -7.75 -9.47 17.03
N THR A 63 -7.55 -9.80 18.30
CA THR A 63 -8.62 -10.33 19.15
C THR A 63 -9.62 -9.22 19.50
N GLU A 64 -10.78 -9.59 20.04
CA GLU A 64 -11.79 -8.63 20.51
C GLU A 64 -11.20 -7.69 21.56
N ARG A 65 -10.35 -8.24 22.45
CA ARG A 65 -9.63 -7.47 23.46
C ARG A 65 -8.67 -6.48 22.83
N ASP A 66 -7.92 -6.90 21.81
CA ASP A 66 -6.95 -6.04 21.11
C ASP A 66 -7.69 -4.91 20.37
N PHE A 67 -8.83 -5.23 19.73
CA PHE A 67 -9.69 -4.26 19.05
C PHE A 67 -10.19 -3.17 20.01
N ARG A 68 -10.79 -3.55 21.14
CA ARG A 68 -11.26 -2.57 22.15
C ARG A 68 -10.14 -1.69 22.66
N MET A 69 -8.94 -2.24 22.82
CA MET A 69 -7.78 -1.47 23.27
C MET A 69 -7.39 -0.37 22.27
N ILE A 70 -7.45 -0.65 20.96
CA ILE A 70 -7.07 0.33 19.93
C ILE A 70 -8.17 1.34 19.60
N THR A 71 -9.45 0.99 19.78
CA THR A 71 -10.58 1.89 19.47
C THR A 71 -11.06 2.70 20.66
N THR A 72 -10.95 2.15 21.87
CA THR A 72 -11.43 2.77 23.12
C THR A 72 -10.37 2.66 24.22
N PRO A 73 -9.20 3.29 24.04
CA PRO A 73 -8.15 3.26 25.05
C PRO A 73 -8.57 4.03 26.30
N LYS A 74 -8.19 3.53 27.49
CA LYS A 74 -8.44 4.24 28.76
C LYS A 74 -7.62 5.54 28.90
N ARG A 75 -6.49 5.63 28.19
CA ARG A 75 -5.56 6.76 28.16
C ARG A 75 -4.95 6.85 26.77
N GLY A 76 -4.77 8.07 26.27
CA GLY A 76 -4.20 8.33 24.94
C GLY A 76 -5.26 8.37 23.83
N THR A 77 -4.80 8.43 22.58
CA THR A 77 -5.66 8.64 21.41
C THR A 77 -6.01 7.30 20.74
N PRO A 78 -7.29 7.07 20.37
CA PRO A 78 -7.67 5.92 19.55
C PRO A 78 -6.85 5.85 18.25
N LEU A 79 -6.50 4.64 17.82
CA LEU A 79 -5.75 4.47 16.59
C LEU A 79 -6.66 4.62 15.38
N GLY A 80 -6.19 5.36 14.37
CA GLY A 80 -6.83 5.42 13.07
C GLY A 80 -6.49 4.23 12.16
N TRP A 81 -7.29 4.01 11.12
CA TRP A 81 -7.07 2.93 10.15
C TRP A 81 -5.68 2.95 9.50
N GLY A 82 -5.11 4.14 9.25
CA GLY A 82 -3.77 4.28 8.69
C GLY A 82 -2.69 3.63 9.55
N ILE A 83 -2.77 3.78 10.88
CA ILE A 83 -1.85 3.14 11.83
C ILE A 83 -2.11 1.64 11.89
N VAL A 84 -3.38 1.22 11.99
CA VAL A 84 -3.76 -0.20 12.01
C VAL A 84 -3.25 -0.93 10.78
N ARG A 85 -3.36 -0.32 9.58
CA ARG A 85 -2.83 -0.89 8.34
C ARG A 85 -1.33 -1.15 8.41
N LYS A 86 -0.55 -0.30 9.09
CA LYS A 86 0.88 -0.54 9.32
C LYS A 86 1.09 -1.67 10.31
N LEU A 87 0.32 -1.73 11.39
CA LEU A 87 0.38 -2.82 12.36
C LEU A 87 0.07 -4.19 11.74
N LEU A 88 -0.75 -4.27 10.69
CA LEU A 88 -1.04 -5.53 9.97
C LEU A 88 0.18 -6.13 9.26
N SER A 89 1.27 -5.38 9.03
CA SER A 89 2.51 -5.92 8.48
C SER A 89 3.38 -6.60 9.54
N VAL A 90 3.15 -6.33 10.82
CA VAL A 90 3.88 -6.93 11.95
C VAL A 90 3.28 -8.30 12.24
N GLY A 91 4.04 -9.36 11.98
CA GLY A 91 3.57 -10.74 12.13
C GLY A 91 3.35 -11.12 13.61
N ASP A 92 4.35 -10.82 14.46
CA ASP A 92 4.29 -11.14 15.87
C ASP A 92 3.22 -10.31 16.62
N ARG A 93 2.40 -10.99 17.42
CA ARG A 93 1.31 -10.32 18.16
C ARG A 93 1.85 -9.46 19.29
N SER A 94 2.87 -9.92 20.03
CA SER A 94 3.39 -9.19 21.19
C SER A 94 3.99 -7.85 20.75
N GLU A 95 4.80 -7.88 19.70
CA GLU A 95 5.41 -6.69 19.13
C GLU A 95 4.38 -5.76 18.50
N ARG A 96 3.42 -6.29 17.74
CA ARG A 96 2.31 -5.50 17.21
C ARG A 96 1.56 -4.74 18.30
N MET A 97 1.26 -5.39 19.43
CA MET A 97 0.57 -4.75 20.55
C MET A 97 1.46 -3.79 21.34
N LYS A 98 2.77 -4.03 21.40
CA LYS A 98 3.74 -3.08 21.98
C LYS A 98 3.75 -1.77 21.19
N ILE A 99 3.83 -1.86 19.86
CA ILE A 99 3.81 -0.69 18.96
C ILE A 99 2.46 0.03 19.06
N ALA A 100 1.35 -0.71 19.08
CA ALA A 100 0.02 -0.12 19.23
C ALA A 100 -0.12 0.68 20.54
N LYS A 101 0.37 0.14 21.66
CA LYS A 101 0.35 0.85 22.95
C LYS A 101 1.22 2.11 22.95
N ALA A 102 2.41 2.04 22.38
CA ALA A 102 3.27 3.21 22.23
C ALA A 102 2.59 4.29 21.36
N ALA A 103 1.98 3.88 20.23
CA ALA A 103 1.25 4.79 19.36
C ALA A 103 0.07 5.48 20.06
N ILE A 104 -0.67 4.77 20.91
CA ILE A 104 -1.77 5.32 21.72
C ILE A 104 -1.24 6.30 22.78
N ALA A 105 -0.19 5.90 23.50
CA ALA A 105 0.38 6.68 24.61
C ALA A 105 1.02 7.98 24.13
N ASP A 106 1.79 7.90 23.03
CA ASP A 106 2.59 9.01 22.52
C ASP A 106 1.88 9.80 21.40
N GLY A 107 0.66 9.39 21.01
CA GLY A 107 -0.10 10.02 19.93
C GLY A 107 0.62 9.94 18.58
N MET A 108 1.27 8.81 18.29
CA MET A 108 2.12 8.69 17.09
C MET A 108 1.33 8.85 15.79
N THR A 109 1.93 9.55 14.83
CA THR A 109 1.42 9.65 13.46
C THR A 109 1.70 8.37 12.67
N VAL A 110 1.04 8.21 11.51
CA VAL A 110 1.29 7.10 10.58
C VAL A 110 2.76 7.06 10.12
N SER A 111 3.40 8.23 9.98
CA SER A 111 4.82 8.33 9.60
C SER A 111 5.72 7.81 10.72
N ALA A 112 5.51 8.25 11.96
CA ALA A 112 6.28 7.81 13.13
C ALA A 112 6.13 6.29 13.36
N VAL A 113 4.91 5.74 13.23
CA VAL A 113 4.70 4.29 13.31
C VAL A 113 5.40 3.56 12.16
N SER A 114 5.40 4.14 10.95
CA SER A 114 6.11 3.55 9.80
C SER A 114 7.62 3.52 10.01
N GLU A 115 8.20 4.57 10.60
CA GLU A 115 9.61 4.65 10.95
C GLU A 115 9.96 3.65 12.07
N HIS A 116 9.11 3.53 13.09
CA HIS A 116 9.29 2.58 14.19
C HIS A 116 9.23 1.11 13.71
N ILE A 117 8.40 0.82 12.71
CA ILE A 117 8.34 -0.49 12.04
C ILE A 117 9.48 -0.67 11.02
N GLY A 118 10.02 0.43 10.49
CA GLY A 118 11.04 0.51 9.45
C GLY A 118 12.39 -0.02 9.90
N GLY A 119 12.98 -0.92 9.09
CA GLY A 119 14.23 -1.63 9.35
C GLY A 119 14.03 -3.12 9.66
N LYS A 120 13.09 -3.47 10.55
CA LYS A 120 12.91 -4.86 11.02
C LYS A 120 11.89 -5.67 10.22
N TYR A 121 10.84 -5.02 9.73
CA TYR A 121 9.67 -5.67 9.09
C TYR A 121 9.46 -5.30 7.63
N GLN A 122 10.24 -4.34 7.12
CA GLN A 122 10.37 -4.23 5.67
C GLN A 122 10.93 -5.55 5.19
N ARG A 123 10.13 -6.28 4.40
CA ARG A 123 10.67 -7.30 3.52
C ARG A 123 11.63 -6.57 2.58
N THR A 124 12.90 -6.48 2.98
CA THR A 124 13.99 -6.40 2.01
C THR A 124 13.77 -7.62 1.16
N ASN A 125 13.27 -7.42 -0.05
CA ASN A 125 13.13 -8.51 -1.00
C ASN A 125 14.58 -8.96 -1.25
N PRO A 126 15.07 -10.07 -0.67
CA PRO A 126 16.49 -10.42 -0.73
C PRO A 126 16.89 -10.75 -2.17
N ARG A 127 15.87 -10.92 -3.03
CA ARG A 127 15.96 -11.17 -4.44
C ARG A 127 15.26 -10.00 -5.12
N GLY A 128 16.01 -9.17 -5.85
CA GLY A 128 15.45 -8.20 -6.79
C GLY A 128 14.64 -8.90 -7.89
N ALA A 129 13.43 -9.33 -7.55
CA ALA A 129 12.61 -10.25 -8.35
C ALA A 129 11.59 -9.50 -9.21
N GLY A 130 12.05 -8.45 -9.88
CA GLY A 130 11.52 -8.20 -11.23
C GLY A 130 12.19 -9.21 -12.16
N ARG A 131 11.48 -9.70 -13.19
CA ARG A 131 12.13 -10.42 -14.30
C ARG A 131 13.28 -9.54 -14.79
N LYS A 132 14.53 -10.02 -14.65
CA LYS A 132 15.70 -9.26 -15.12
C LYS A 132 15.44 -8.90 -16.57
N ALA A 133 15.48 -7.60 -16.88
CA ALA A 133 15.28 -7.16 -18.25
C ALA A 133 16.32 -7.88 -19.13
N LYS A 134 15.84 -8.62 -20.15
CA LYS A 134 16.74 -9.29 -21.09
C LYS A 134 17.62 -8.21 -21.71
N ARG A 135 18.95 -8.34 -21.65
CA ARG A 135 19.86 -7.38 -22.28
C ARG A 135 19.55 -7.36 -23.79
N ALA A 136 19.58 -6.19 -24.42
CA ALA A 136 19.49 -6.14 -25.88
C ALA A 136 20.76 -6.79 -26.45
N SER A 137 20.60 -7.54 -27.52
CA SER A 137 21.70 -8.24 -28.20
C SER A 137 22.48 -7.30 -29.12
N SER A 138 21.89 -6.15 -29.49
CA SER A 138 22.51 -5.08 -30.27
C SER A 138 22.00 -3.70 -29.85
N ASP A 139 22.73 -2.65 -30.25
CA ASP A 139 22.32 -1.26 -30.05
C ASP A 139 21.03 -0.92 -30.80
N SER A 140 20.83 -1.46 -32.00
CA SER A 140 19.58 -1.28 -32.76
C SER A 140 18.37 -1.87 -32.04
N GLU A 141 18.51 -3.07 -31.46
CA GLU A 141 17.46 -3.69 -30.66
C GLU A 141 17.20 -2.91 -29.36
N TRP A 142 18.22 -2.25 -28.82
CA TRP A 142 18.08 -1.38 -27.65
C TRP A 142 17.24 -0.14 -27.97
N TRP A 143 17.55 0.57 -29.06
CA TRP A 143 16.81 1.77 -29.47
C TRP A 143 15.34 1.47 -29.79
N VAL A 144 15.05 0.35 -30.46
CA VAL A 144 13.66 -0.10 -30.71
C VAL A 144 12.90 -0.34 -29.40
N ARG A 145 13.57 -0.87 -28.36
CA ARG A 145 12.93 -1.08 -27.06
C ARG A 145 12.72 0.22 -26.28
N VAL A 146 13.63 1.19 -26.41
CA VAL A 146 13.46 2.51 -25.81
C VAL A 146 12.28 3.20 -26.47
N ASP A 147 12.27 3.26 -27.80
CA ASP A 147 11.20 3.87 -28.60
C ASP A 147 9.82 3.30 -28.26
N ARG A 148 9.69 1.97 -28.28
CA ARG A 148 8.42 1.29 -27.94
C ARG A 148 7.95 1.62 -26.51
N LYS A 149 8.88 1.72 -25.55
CA LYS A 149 8.53 2.05 -24.16
C LYS A 149 8.17 3.53 -23.99
N SER A 150 8.88 4.43 -24.68
CA SER A 150 8.52 5.85 -24.67
C SER A 150 7.17 6.08 -25.30
N THR A 151 6.86 5.44 -26.43
CA THR A 151 5.56 5.60 -27.11
C THR A 151 4.42 5.04 -26.28
N ALA A 152 4.58 3.84 -25.69
CA ALA A 152 3.56 3.27 -24.80
C ALA A 152 3.34 4.14 -23.53
N TRP A 153 4.40 4.75 -23.03
CA TRP A 153 4.30 5.67 -21.89
C TRP A 153 3.61 6.99 -22.28
N LEU A 154 3.96 7.57 -23.43
CA LEU A 154 3.31 8.76 -23.95
C LEU A 154 1.81 8.53 -24.17
N GLN A 155 1.42 7.36 -24.69
CA GLN A 155 0.01 6.97 -24.78
C GLN A 155 -0.65 6.90 -23.39
N THR A 156 0.01 6.30 -22.39
CA THR A 156 -0.53 6.26 -21.01
C THR A 156 -0.69 7.66 -20.41
N VAL A 157 0.23 8.58 -20.73
CA VAL A 157 0.16 9.97 -20.27
C VAL A 157 -0.97 10.69 -21.01
N ASP A 158 -1.10 10.50 -22.32
CA ASP A 158 -2.15 11.11 -23.13
C ASP A 158 -3.53 10.61 -22.71
N ASP A 159 -3.70 9.29 -22.52
CA ASP A 159 -4.92 8.68 -21.97
C ASP A 159 -5.28 9.27 -20.60
N ARG A 160 -4.28 9.50 -19.73
CA ARG A 160 -4.51 10.14 -18.42
C ARG A 160 -4.81 11.62 -18.52
N ILE A 161 -4.20 12.34 -19.45
CA ILE A 161 -4.51 13.75 -19.69
C ILE A 161 -5.94 13.88 -20.21
N ASN A 162 -6.35 12.98 -21.11
CA ASN A 162 -7.69 12.93 -21.67
C ASN A 162 -8.74 12.45 -20.65
N ASP A 163 -8.42 11.49 -19.78
CA ASP A 163 -9.28 11.05 -18.66
C ASP A 163 -9.47 12.15 -17.60
N VAL A 164 -8.50 13.06 -17.45
CA VAL A 164 -8.55 14.19 -16.50
C VAL A 164 -9.03 15.49 -17.19
N ALA A 165 -9.39 15.43 -18.47
CA ALA A 165 -10.11 16.51 -19.16
C ALA A 165 -11.60 16.59 -18.76
N ASP A 166 -12.01 15.87 -17.70
CA ASP A 166 -13.17 16.26 -16.88
C ASP A 166 -12.78 17.50 -16.04
N PRO A 167 -13.33 18.69 -16.34
CA PRO A 167 -12.93 19.96 -15.72
C PRO A 167 -13.22 20.04 -14.21
N ALA A 168 -13.83 19.02 -13.61
CA ALA A 168 -14.13 18.95 -12.18
C ALA A 168 -13.00 18.32 -11.31
N SER A 169 -11.89 17.83 -11.88
CA SER A 169 -10.88 17.07 -11.12
C SER A 169 -9.70 17.92 -10.62
N PRO A 170 -9.55 18.15 -9.29
CA PRO A 170 -8.48 18.98 -8.71
C PRO A 170 -7.08 18.32 -8.69
N ALA A 171 -6.88 17.19 -9.40
CA ALA A 171 -5.71 16.32 -9.26
C ALA A 171 -4.61 16.50 -10.33
N LEU A 172 -4.74 17.49 -11.23
CA LEU A 172 -3.85 17.63 -12.40
C LEU A 172 -2.39 17.93 -12.03
N GLY A 173 -2.15 18.84 -11.08
CA GLY A 173 -0.80 19.33 -10.76
C GLY A 173 0.11 18.26 -10.17
N GLY A 174 -0.38 17.53 -9.15
CA GLY A 174 0.40 16.50 -8.47
C GLY A 174 0.66 15.26 -9.32
N ALA A 175 -0.29 14.86 -10.17
CA ALA A 175 -0.15 13.71 -11.04
C ALA A 175 0.85 13.94 -12.18
N ILE A 176 0.90 15.18 -12.71
CA ILE A 176 1.88 15.59 -13.72
C ILE A 176 3.28 15.70 -13.11
N GLU A 177 3.43 16.33 -11.94
CA GLU A 177 4.72 16.41 -11.23
C GLU A 177 5.29 15.04 -10.87
N GLU A 178 4.44 14.11 -10.39
CA GLU A 178 4.87 12.74 -10.08
C GLU A 178 5.30 11.99 -11.35
N SER A 179 4.61 12.20 -12.46
CA SER A 179 4.93 11.58 -13.75
C SER A 179 6.23 12.11 -14.33
N LEU A 180 6.47 13.43 -14.28
CA LEU A 180 7.72 14.07 -14.70
C LEU A 180 8.90 13.64 -13.81
N SER A 181 8.68 13.53 -12.50
CA SER A 181 9.68 13.04 -11.54
C SER A 181 10.10 11.59 -11.84
N ARG A 182 9.13 10.72 -12.16
CA ARG A 182 9.41 9.33 -12.56
C ARG A 182 10.20 9.26 -13.87
N MET A 183 9.91 10.14 -14.83
CA MET A 183 10.63 10.24 -16.10
C MET A 183 12.07 10.71 -15.90
N SER A 184 12.29 11.73 -15.07
CA SER A 184 13.64 12.20 -14.71
C SER A 184 14.49 11.08 -14.11
N VAL A 185 13.93 10.30 -13.18
CA VAL A 185 14.62 9.14 -12.58
C VAL A 185 14.89 8.04 -13.61
N MET A 186 13.97 7.80 -14.55
CA MET A 186 14.17 6.82 -15.62
C MET A 186 15.29 7.27 -16.57
N MET A 187 15.29 8.55 -16.99
CA MET A 187 16.30 9.12 -17.87
C MET A 187 17.69 9.15 -17.22
N LEU A 188 17.77 9.50 -15.93
CA LEU A 188 19.00 9.40 -15.14
C LEU A 188 19.54 7.96 -15.07
N ARG A 189 18.66 6.96 -14.94
CA ARG A 189 19.05 5.54 -14.97
C ARG A 189 19.52 5.10 -16.35
N LEU A 190 18.91 5.61 -17.42
CA LEU A 190 19.32 5.35 -18.80
C LEU A 190 20.68 6.00 -19.10
N GLN A 191 20.88 7.26 -18.72
CA GLN A 191 22.14 7.98 -18.88
C GLN A 191 23.29 7.30 -18.11
N LYS A 192 23.01 6.83 -16.88
CA LYS A 192 23.97 6.05 -16.07
C LYS A 192 24.27 4.67 -16.67
N ALA A 193 23.33 4.07 -17.41
CA ALA A 193 23.57 2.83 -18.13
C ALA A 193 24.41 3.06 -19.39
N LEU A 194 24.19 4.18 -20.08
CA LEU A 194 24.97 4.60 -21.25
C LEU A 194 26.43 4.92 -20.86
N SER A 195 26.65 5.65 -19.76
CA SER A 195 28.01 5.98 -19.29
C SER A 195 28.81 4.77 -18.80
N ARG A 196 28.14 3.67 -18.43
CA ARG A 196 28.79 2.39 -18.06
C ARG A 196 29.16 1.51 -19.25
N ASN A 197 28.50 1.68 -20.39
CA ASN A 197 28.84 0.95 -21.62
C ASN A 197 29.82 1.73 -22.51
N ALA A 198 30.02 3.03 -22.28
CA ALA A 198 30.94 3.89 -23.02
C ALA A 198 32.41 3.83 -22.56
N SER A 199 32.78 2.88 -21.70
CA SER A 199 34.19 2.57 -21.42
C SER A 199 34.63 1.35 -22.23
N PRO A 200 35.28 1.52 -23.39
CA PRO A 200 36.13 0.47 -23.92
C PRO A 200 37.39 0.38 -23.06
N SER A 201 37.73 -0.87 -22.74
CA SER A 201 39.08 -1.33 -22.47
C SER A 201 40.11 -0.69 -23.41
N VAL A 202 41.28 -0.37 -22.83
CA VAL A 202 42.57 0.04 -23.44
C VAL A 202 42.71 -0.23 -24.94
#